data_AF-A0A1V9XTJ9-F1
#
_entry.id   AF-A0A1V9XTJ9-F1
#
_cell.length_a   1.000
_cell.length_b   1.000
_cell.length_c   1.000
_cell.angle_alpha   90.00
_cell.angle_beta   90.00
_cell.angle_gamma   90.00
#
_symmetry.space_group_name_H-M   'P 1'
#
loop_
_entity.id
_entity.type
_entity.pdbx_description
1 polymer ?
#
loop_
_entity_poly.entity_id
_entity_poly.type
_entity_poly.pdbx_seq_one_letter_code
_entity_poly.pdbx_strand_id
1 'polypeptide(L)'
;MSRMIDGARVLVEALQRQGIEYMFGVVGVPVFEISMAAQQAGLKFIGMRNEQAAAYAAGAIGYLTRRPGVCLTVSGPGVLHAIGGLVNAQLNGWPMILVGGASERQLDGVGGFQEYLQATREALFGRPGATYINMPADLITGEVDQSRLYSSKVVGESPVSLACPQQVARALDLLRTAKRPLIIVGKGCAYACAEKSVRELIEKTGIPYLPTPMGKGLLPDNHPQCIGPARTKALQEADAILLLGARTNWMLHFAKPPRFNPSVKLIQVEIKSEEFDNSVPTEVALHGDVNAICGQLRDGCSFKHEANSDWFNSLRAKMEMNAKLVQ
;
A
#
# COMPACT_ATOMS: atom_id res chain seq x y z
N MET A 1 10.51 -18.62 -41.99
CA MET A 1 11.41 -17.65 -41.33
C MET A 1 10.90 -17.43 -39.93
N SER A 2 11.74 -17.62 -38.91
CA SER A 2 11.33 -17.26 -37.57
C SER A 2 11.19 -15.75 -37.45
N ARG A 3 10.17 -15.30 -36.73
CA ARG A 3 9.91 -13.88 -36.50
C ARG A 3 10.87 -13.41 -35.42
N MET A 4 11.68 -12.38 -35.71
CA MET A 4 12.56 -11.75 -34.73
C MET A 4 11.75 -10.79 -33.86
N ILE A 5 12.11 -10.69 -32.58
CA ILE A 5 11.56 -9.70 -31.65
C ILE A 5 12.70 -9.00 -30.92
N ASP A 6 12.56 -7.69 -30.72
CA ASP A 6 13.47 -6.87 -29.91
C ASP A 6 13.10 -6.90 -28.41
N GLY A 7 14.06 -6.58 -27.55
CA GLY A 7 13.84 -6.61 -26.09
C GLY A 7 12.82 -5.58 -25.59
N ALA A 8 12.69 -4.43 -26.26
CA ALA A 8 11.67 -3.43 -25.95
C ALA A 8 10.25 -4.01 -26.06
N ARG A 9 9.96 -4.72 -27.16
CA ARG A 9 8.68 -5.41 -27.36
C ARG A 9 8.49 -6.56 -26.39
N VAL A 10 9.53 -7.34 -26.11
CA VAL A 10 9.46 -8.41 -25.09
C VAL A 10 9.05 -7.85 -23.73
N LEU A 11 9.66 -6.74 -23.30
CA LEU A 11 9.32 -6.07 -22.03
C LEU A 11 7.86 -5.60 -22.03
N VAL A 12 7.43 -4.92 -23.10
CA VAL A 12 6.06 -4.39 -23.20
C VAL A 12 5.03 -5.52 -23.19
N GLU A 13 5.25 -6.59 -23.95
CA GLU A 13 4.38 -7.77 -23.93
C GLU A 13 4.32 -8.39 -22.54
N ALA A 14 5.45 -8.46 -21.82
CA ALA A 14 5.49 -8.96 -20.46
C ALA A 14 4.67 -8.07 -19.49
N LEU A 15 4.79 -6.74 -19.59
CA LEU A 15 4.01 -5.79 -18.79
C LEU A 15 2.50 -5.91 -19.06
N GLN A 16 2.11 -6.02 -20.33
CA GLN A 16 0.71 -6.21 -20.72
C GLN A 16 0.12 -7.52 -20.22
N ARG A 17 0.90 -8.62 -20.25
CA ARG A 17 0.49 -9.91 -19.67
C ARG A 17 0.25 -9.83 -18.17
N GLN A 18 0.92 -8.91 -17.46
CA GLN A 18 0.65 -8.62 -16.04
C GLN A 18 -0.54 -7.65 -15.82
N GLY A 19 -1.25 -7.27 -16.89
CA GLY A 19 -2.40 -6.37 -16.83
C GLY A 19 -2.04 -4.90 -16.62
N ILE A 20 -0.80 -4.49 -16.94
CA ILE A 20 -0.37 -3.10 -16.80
C ILE A 20 -0.92 -2.28 -17.99
N GLU A 21 -1.62 -1.20 -17.67
CA GLU A 21 -2.27 -0.33 -18.67
C GLU A 21 -1.56 1.01 -18.88
N TYR A 22 -0.84 1.49 -17.85
CA TYR A 22 -0.25 2.82 -17.81
C TYR A 22 1.25 2.78 -17.56
N MET A 23 2.00 3.61 -18.27
CA MET A 23 3.42 3.86 -18.06
C MET A 23 3.66 5.37 -18.04
N PHE A 24 4.32 5.86 -17.00
CA PHE A 24 4.63 7.28 -16.81
C PHE A 24 6.12 7.49 -16.96
N GLY A 25 6.58 8.54 -17.65
CA GLY A 25 8.02 8.67 -17.78
C GLY A 25 8.50 9.92 -18.49
N VAL A 26 9.82 10.05 -18.49
CA VAL A 26 10.56 10.98 -19.36
C VAL A 26 11.44 10.12 -20.26
N VAL A 27 11.30 10.31 -21.57
CA VAL A 27 12.01 9.51 -22.57
C VAL A 27 13.34 10.16 -22.95
N GLY A 28 14.24 9.31 -23.43
CA GLY A 28 15.55 9.65 -23.96
C GLY A 28 16.34 8.36 -24.18
N VAL A 29 17.61 8.47 -24.57
CA VAL A 29 18.48 7.30 -24.71
C VAL A 29 18.68 6.63 -23.33
N PRO A 30 18.61 5.30 -23.20
CA PRO A 30 18.36 4.28 -24.24
C PRO A 30 16.91 3.74 -24.26
N VAL A 31 15.95 4.41 -23.65
CA VAL A 31 14.60 3.85 -23.39
C VAL A 31 13.51 4.33 -24.36
N PHE A 32 13.89 5.09 -25.39
CA PHE A 32 12.95 5.64 -26.37
C PHE A 32 12.16 4.52 -27.07
N GLU A 33 12.83 3.44 -27.44
CA GLU A 33 12.28 2.26 -28.10
C GLU A 33 11.24 1.55 -27.23
N ILE A 34 11.43 1.52 -25.90
CA ILE A 34 10.45 0.97 -24.95
C ILE A 34 9.17 1.80 -24.98
N SER A 35 9.28 3.13 -25.00
CA SER A 35 8.09 4.01 -25.04
C SER A 35 7.31 3.87 -26.35
N MET A 36 8.00 3.73 -27.48
CA MET A 36 7.38 3.49 -28.78
C MET A 36 6.68 2.12 -28.82
N ALA A 37 7.36 1.06 -28.35
CA ALA A 37 6.79 -0.27 -28.28
C ALA A 37 5.54 -0.29 -27.38
N ALA A 38 5.58 0.42 -26.24
CA ALA A 38 4.44 0.56 -25.33
C ALA A 38 3.24 1.18 -26.04
N GLN A 39 3.44 2.31 -26.75
CA GLN A 39 2.38 2.98 -27.49
C GLN A 39 1.83 2.11 -28.63
N GLN A 40 2.70 1.44 -29.40
CA GLN A 40 2.29 0.54 -30.49
C GLN A 40 1.47 -0.64 -29.99
N ALA A 41 1.79 -1.16 -28.81
CA ALA A 41 1.06 -2.27 -28.19
C ALA A 41 -0.26 -1.82 -27.52
N GLY A 42 -0.53 -0.52 -27.43
CA GLY A 42 -1.75 0.04 -26.80
C GLY A 42 -1.61 0.33 -25.30
N LEU A 43 -0.40 0.25 -24.74
CA LEU A 43 -0.11 0.69 -23.38
C LEU A 43 -0.04 2.23 -23.35
N LYS A 44 -0.72 2.84 -22.38
CA LYS A 44 -0.86 4.32 -22.32
C LYS A 44 0.41 4.92 -21.72
N PHE A 45 1.31 5.39 -22.60
CA PHE A 45 2.48 6.16 -22.19
C PHE A 45 2.11 7.61 -21.92
N ILE A 46 2.34 8.07 -20.69
CA ILE A 46 2.11 9.45 -20.25
C ILE A 46 3.46 10.12 -20.02
N GLY A 47 3.86 10.95 -20.99
CA GLY A 47 5.07 11.77 -20.91
C GLY A 47 4.94 12.84 -19.83
N MET A 48 5.93 12.91 -18.94
CA MET A 48 6.02 13.86 -17.85
C MET A 48 7.17 14.84 -18.10
N ARG A 49 7.25 15.90 -17.30
CA ARG A 49 8.33 16.90 -17.40
C ARG A 49 9.49 16.65 -16.44
N ASN A 50 9.31 15.70 -15.52
CA ASN A 50 10.28 15.34 -14.49
C ASN A 50 10.03 13.90 -14.05
N GLU A 51 11.10 13.12 -13.86
CA GLU A 51 11.04 11.69 -13.51
C GLU A 51 10.47 11.44 -12.11
N GLN A 52 10.69 12.35 -11.16
CA GLN A 52 10.10 12.24 -9.82
C GLN A 52 8.57 12.32 -9.88
N ALA A 53 8.03 13.26 -10.66
CA ALA A 53 6.59 13.39 -10.87
C ALA A 53 6.01 12.16 -11.59
N ALA A 54 6.74 11.63 -12.58
CA ALA A 54 6.38 10.38 -13.25
C ALA A 54 6.31 9.20 -12.27
N ALA A 55 7.29 9.10 -11.37
CA ALA A 55 7.30 8.10 -10.31
C ALA A 55 6.10 8.31 -9.36
N TYR A 56 5.81 9.52 -8.89
CA TYR A 56 4.61 9.74 -8.05
C TYR A 56 3.31 9.30 -8.72
N ALA A 57 3.15 9.58 -10.02
CA ALA A 57 1.98 9.14 -10.79
C ALA A 57 1.90 7.61 -10.88
N ALA A 58 3.03 6.96 -11.18
CA ALA A 58 3.11 5.50 -11.19
C ALA A 58 2.76 4.90 -9.83
N GLY A 59 3.28 5.46 -8.73
CA GLY A 59 2.98 4.99 -7.37
C GLY A 59 1.51 5.14 -7.00
N ALA A 60 0.89 6.25 -7.39
CA ALA A 60 -0.53 6.49 -7.17
C ALA A 60 -1.41 5.50 -7.96
N ILE A 61 -1.10 5.24 -9.24
CA ILE A 61 -1.79 4.21 -10.02
C ILE A 61 -1.58 2.82 -9.39
N GLY A 62 -0.39 2.55 -8.89
CA GLY A 62 -0.06 1.38 -8.10
C GLY A 62 -1.06 1.14 -6.98
N TYR A 63 -1.21 2.16 -6.13
CA TYR A 63 -2.13 2.15 -5.00
C TYR A 63 -3.59 1.95 -5.43
N LEU A 64 -4.03 2.67 -6.47
CA LEU A 64 -5.44 2.69 -6.88
C LEU A 64 -5.88 1.42 -7.61
N THR A 65 -4.98 0.78 -8.35
CA THR A 65 -5.33 -0.36 -9.23
C THR A 65 -4.92 -1.71 -8.65
N ARG A 66 -4.11 -1.73 -7.58
CA ARG A 66 -3.49 -2.94 -7.01
C ARG A 66 -2.64 -3.72 -8.02
N ARG A 67 -2.26 -3.09 -9.12
CA ARG A 67 -1.26 -3.56 -10.08
C ARG A 67 -0.08 -2.61 -10.03
N PRO A 68 1.16 -3.07 -10.26
CA PRO A 68 2.30 -2.17 -10.18
C PRO A 68 2.18 -1.06 -11.22
N GLY A 69 2.25 0.20 -10.79
CA GLY A 69 2.40 1.30 -11.73
C GLY A 69 3.82 1.36 -12.27
N VAL A 70 3.98 1.64 -13.56
CA VAL A 70 5.30 1.64 -14.21
C VAL A 70 5.78 3.08 -14.41
N CYS A 71 6.98 3.37 -13.91
CA CYS A 71 7.73 4.57 -14.24
C CYS A 71 8.87 4.21 -15.20
N LEU A 72 8.98 4.87 -16.35
CA LEU A 72 10.07 4.70 -17.31
C LEU A 72 10.99 5.92 -17.26
N THR A 73 12.29 5.71 -17.06
CA THR A 73 13.29 6.77 -17.08
C THR A 73 14.50 6.38 -17.92
N VAL A 74 15.22 7.38 -18.40
CA VAL A 74 16.59 7.19 -18.90
C VAL A 74 17.50 6.66 -17.79
N SER A 75 18.70 6.25 -18.18
CA SER A 75 19.78 5.85 -17.27
C SER A 75 20.22 6.99 -16.34
N GLY A 76 21.00 6.67 -15.30
CA GLY A 76 21.78 7.65 -14.51
C GLY A 76 20.94 8.76 -13.87
N PRO A 77 21.05 10.03 -14.31
CA PRO A 77 20.32 11.15 -13.70
C PRO A 77 18.80 10.94 -13.74
N GLY A 78 18.25 10.28 -14.77
CA GLY A 78 16.82 9.97 -14.83
C GLY A 78 16.39 9.03 -13.70
N VAL A 79 17.17 7.97 -13.47
CA VAL A 79 16.98 7.06 -12.34
C VAL A 79 17.10 7.82 -11.02
N LEU A 80 18.16 8.61 -10.84
CA LEU A 80 18.37 9.42 -9.62
C LEU A 80 17.20 10.37 -9.34
N HIS A 81 16.65 11.03 -10.37
CA HIS A 81 15.49 11.90 -10.23
C HIS A 81 14.21 11.12 -9.85
N ALA A 82 14.04 9.90 -10.36
CA ALA A 82 12.91 9.03 -9.99
C ALA A 82 13.04 8.39 -8.60
N ILE A 83 14.26 8.25 -8.03
CA ILE A 83 14.48 7.60 -6.72
C ILE A 83 13.59 8.22 -5.63
N GLY A 84 13.39 9.54 -5.63
CA GLY A 84 12.50 10.19 -4.66
C GLY A 84 11.07 9.64 -4.69
N GLY A 85 10.53 9.41 -5.89
CA GLY A 85 9.21 8.80 -6.07
C GLY A 85 9.19 7.30 -5.78
N LEU A 86 10.27 6.59 -6.12
CA LEU A 86 10.46 5.17 -5.80
C LEU A 86 10.44 4.93 -4.29
N VAL A 87 11.27 5.66 -3.54
CA VAL A 87 11.34 5.59 -2.08
C VAL A 87 10.01 6.00 -1.45
N ASN A 88 9.34 7.02 -2.00
CA ASN A 88 8.00 7.39 -1.54
C ASN A 88 7.00 6.23 -1.70
N ALA A 89 6.97 5.55 -2.85
CA ALA A 89 6.11 4.39 -3.06
C ALA A 89 6.43 3.25 -2.08
N GLN A 90 7.73 2.95 -1.87
CA GLN A 90 8.19 1.95 -0.89
C GLN A 90 7.72 2.27 0.54
N LEU A 91 7.97 3.48 1.03
CA LEU A 91 7.60 3.90 2.38
C LEU A 91 6.09 3.93 2.59
N ASN A 92 5.34 4.18 1.52
CA ASN A 92 3.89 4.20 1.53
C ASN A 92 3.25 2.84 1.30
N GLY A 93 4.01 1.84 0.87
CA GLY A 93 3.52 0.51 0.56
C GLY A 93 2.69 0.47 -0.73
N TRP A 94 3.11 1.21 -1.76
CA TRP A 94 2.40 1.32 -3.04
C TRP A 94 3.14 0.53 -4.11
N PRO A 95 2.49 -0.41 -4.81
CA PRO A 95 3.17 -1.27 -5.77
C PRO A 95 3.63 -0.45 -6.99
N MET A 96 4.93 -0.45 -7.25
CA MET A 96 5.55 0.30 -8.34
C MET A 96 6.72 -0.46 -8.94
N ILE A 97 6.90 -0.32 -10.26
CA ILE A 97 8.10 -0.71 -10.97
C ILE A 97 8.72 0.53 -11.61
N LEU A 98 9.96 0.86 -11.24
CA LEU A 98 10.78 1.83 -11.96
C LEU A 98 11.65 1.08 -12.99
N VAL A 99 11.45 1.35 -14.27
CA VAL A 99 12.28 0.86 -15.37
C VAL A 99 13.24 1.97 -15.75
N GLY A 100 14.51 1.82 -15.40
CA GLY A 100 15.58 2.69 -15.86
C GLY A 100 16.33 2.07 -17.03
N GLY A 101 16.73 2.87 -18.01
CA GLY A 101 17.77 2.45 -18.95
C GLY A 101 19.10 2.20 -18.25
N ALA A 102 19.99 1.44 -18.89
CA ALA A 102 21.37 1.22 -18.44
C ALA A 102 22.36 1.29 -19.61
N SER A 103 23.64 1.49 -19.26
CA SER A 103 24.77 1.19 -20.13
C SER A 103 24.75 -0.24 -20.64
N GLU A 104 25.48 -0.48 -21.72
CA GLU A 104 25.77 -1.84 -22.17
C GLU A 104 26.51 -2.61 -21.09
N ARG A 105 26.12 -3.88 -20.91
CA ARG A 105 26.67 -4.75 -19.83
C ARG A 105 28.19 -4.93 -19.90
N GLN A 106 28.78 -4.82 -21.09
CA GLN A 106 30.24 -4.94 -21.26
C GLN A 106 31.02 -3.75 -20.67
N LEU A 107 30.32 -2.66 -20.36
CA LEU A 107 30.89 -1.42 -19.84
C LEU A 107 30.64 -1.23 -18.34
N ASP A 108 29.92 -2.16 -17.69
CA ASP A 108 29.62 -2.06 -16.26
C ASP A 108 30.91 -2.12 -15.42
N GLY A 109 31.12 -1.14 -14.53
CA GLY A 109 32.26 -1.08 -13.62
C GLY A 109 33.55 -0.52 -14.25
N VAL A 110 33.53 -0.14 -15.53
CA VAL A 110 34.67 0.51 -16.23
C VAL A 110 34.36 1.94 -16.68
N GLY A 111 33.28 2.54 -16.16
CA GLY A 111 32.86 3.90 -16.50
C GLY A 111 31.88 3.96 -17.66
N GLY A 112 30.98 2.97 -17.77
CA GLY A 112 29.90 2.97 -18.74
C GLY A 112 28.97 4.16 -18.58
N PHE A 113 28.21 4.49 -19.63
CA PHE A 113 27.23 5.55 -19.57
C PHE A 113 26.09 5.17 -18.61
N GLN A 114 26.16 5.67 -17.36
CA GLN A 114 25.06 5.75 -16.40
C GLN A 114 24.53 4.41 -15.78
N GLU A 115 25.31 3.74 -14.91
CA GLU A 115 25.11 2.38 -14.30
C GLU A 115 24.18 2.28 -13.02
N TYR A 116 23.36 1.20 -12.82
CA TYR A 116 22.54 0.89 -11.57
C TYR A 116 21.90 -0.57 -11.48
N LEU A 117 21.25 -1.05 -10.37
CA LEU A 117 20.86 -2.49 -10.09
C LEU A 117 19.40 -2.82 -9.61
N GLN A 118 18.85 -4.04 -9.92
CA GLN A 118 17.39 -4.48 -10.00
C GLN A 118 16.73 -5.38 -8.90
N ALA A 119 15.36 -5.49 -8.85
CA ALA A 119 14.53 -6.74 -8.84
C ALA A 119 12.98 -6.56 -8.66
N THR A 120 12.15 -7.40 -9.31
CA THR A 120 10.68 -7.23 -9.55
C THR A 120 9.65 -7.94 -8.66
N ARG A 121 10.02 -8.97 -7.89
CA ARG A 121 9.05 -9.70 -7.02
C ARG A 121 8.68 -8.93 -5.75
N GLU A 122 9.53 -7.99 -5.35
CA GLU A 122 9.40 -7.22 -4.12
C GLU A 122 8.25 -6.21 -4.17
N ALA A 123 7.78 -5.82 -5.37
CA ALA A 123 6.72 -4.84 -5.50
C ALA A 123 5.34 -5.35 -5.05
N LEU A 124 5.07 -6.66 -5.15
CA LEU A 124 3.71 -7.22 -5.04
C LEU A 124 3.44 -8.03 -3.78
N PHE A 125 4.42 -8.80 -3.30
CA PHE A 125 4.20 -9.78 -2.23
C PHE A 125 4.55 -9.22 -0.84
N GLY A 126 3.84 -9.72 0.18
CA GLY A 126 3.97 -9.22 1.55
C GLY A 126 3.41 -7.80 1.64
N ARG A 127 4.20 -6.87 2.19
CA ARG A 127 3.84 -5.46 2.09
C ARG A 127 4.23 -4.95 0.70
N PRO A 128 3.28 -4.48 -0.12
CA PRO A 128 3.58 -3.97 -1.45
C PRO A 128 4.60 -2.85 -1.38
N GLY A 129 5.36 -2.66 -2.46
CA GLY A 129 6.51 -1.78 -2.44
C GLY A 129 6.97 -1.36 -3.83
N ALA A 130 8.09 -0.65 -3.85
CA ALA A 130 8.70 -0.17 -5.06
C ALA A 130 9.91 -1.04 -5.42
N THR A 131 9.98 -1.38 -6.70
CA THR A 131 11.02 -2.19 -7.33
C THR A 131 11.73 -1.33 -8.37
N TYR A 132 13.01 -1.64 -8.65
CA TYR A 132 13.70 -1.12 -9.82
C TYR A 132 14.09 -2.23 -10.80
N ILE A 133 14.02 -1.96 -12.10
CA ILE A 133 14.50 -2.81 -13.20
C ILE A 133 15.46 -1.97 -14.03
N ASN A 134 16.62 -2.54 -14.32
CA ASN A 134 17.71 -1.95 -15.07
C ASN A 134 17.70 -2.51 -16.50
N MET A 135 17.49 -1.71 -17.52
CA MET A 135 17.40 -2.17 -18.91
C MET A 135 18.62 -1.71 -19.73
N PRO A 136 19.70 -2.52 -19.80
CA PRO A 136 20.85 -2.28 -20.65
C PRO A 136 20.47 -2.01 -22.11
N ALA A 137 21.14 -1.05 -22.75
CA ALA A 137 20.87 -0.65 -24.14
C ALA A 137 20.98 -1.82 -25.15
N ASP A 138 21.94 -2.72 -24.95
CA ASP A 138 22.13 -3.92 -25.77
C ASP A 138 20.98 -4.94 -25.61
N LEU A 139 20.33 -4.97 -24.44
CA LEU A 139 19.14 -5.79 -24.22
C LEU A 139 17.88 -5.15 -24.82
N ILE A 140 17.78 -3.82 -24.86
CA ILE A 140 16.63 -3.12 -25.42
C ILE A 140 16.56 -3.32 -26.94
N THR A 141 17.69 -3.14 -27.62
CA THR A 141 17.79 -3.22 -29.08
C THR A 141 18.12 -4.62 -29.60
N GLY A 142 18.63 -5.50 -28.74
CA GLY A 142 18.98 -6.87 -29.11
C GLY A 142 17.77 -7.66 -29.59
N GLU A 143 17.98 -8.45 -30.65
CA GLU A 143 16.94 -9.30 -31.24
C GLU A 143 17.14 -10.77 -30.87
N VAL A 144 16.03 -11.49 -30.69
CA VAL A 144 16.02 -12.93 -30.53
C VAL A 144 14.90 -13.56 -31.36
N ASP A 145 15.10 -14.80 -31.76
CA ASP A 145 14.06 -15.62 -32.37
C ASP A 145 12.87 -15.76 -31.41
N GLN A 146 11.68 -15.34 -31.84
CA GLN A 146 10.46 -15.36 -31.03
C GLN A 146 10.12 -16.77 -30.51
N SER A 147 10.49 -17.83 -31.23
CA SER A 147 10.26 -19.21 -30.78
C SER A 147 11.09 -19.61 -29.56
N ARG A 148 12.18 -18.88 -29.29
CA ARG A 148 13.05 -19.10 -28.12
C ARG A 148 12.58 -18.34 -26.89
N LEU A 149 11.55 -17.51 -27.00
CA LEU A 149 11.00 -16.79 -25.86
C LEU A 149 10.32 -17.78 -24.91
N TYR A 150 10.77 -17.79 -23.68
CA TYR A 150 10.03 -18.44 -22.60
C TYR A 150 8.87 -17.53 -22.17
N SER A 151 7.66 -18.07 -22.17
CA SER A 151 6.50 -17.35 -21.62
C SER A 151 6.58 -17.35 -20.10
N SER A 152 6.85 -16.17 -19.51
CA SER A 152 6.74 -16.02 -18.06
C SER A 152 5.28 -16.19 -17.63
N LYS A 153 5.07 -16.93 -16.54
CA LYS A 153 3.73 -17.04 -15.95
C LYS A 153 3.33 -15.68 -15.40
N VAL A 154 2.09 -15.29 -15.64
CA VAL A 154 1.46 -14.14 -14.98
C VAL A 154 1.55 -14.37 -13.47
N VAL A 155 2.01 -13.36 -12.73
CA VAL A 155 2.05 -13.48 -11.27
C VAL A 155 0.60 -13.45 -10.81
N GLY A 156 0.16 -14.53 -10.17
CA GLY A 156 -1.19 -14.62 -9.61
C GLY A 156 -1.38 -13.62 -8.46
N GLU A 157 -2.61 -13.55 -7.96
CA GLU A 157 -2.89 -12.74 -6.78
C GLU A 157 -2.02 -13.17 -5.59
N SER A 158 -1.64 -12.21 -4.75
CA SER A 158 -0.87 -12.50 -3.54
C SER A 158 -1.66 -13.50 -2.67
N PRO A 159 -1.02 -14.56 -2.16
CA PRO A 159 -1.69 -15.49 -1.25
C PRO A 159 -2.30 -14.76 -0.05
N VAL A 160 -3.55 -15.08 0.26
CA VAL A 160 -4.26 -14.50 1.41
C VAL A 160 -3.82 -15.22 2.68
N SER A 161 -3.24 -14.48 3.62
CA SER A 161 -2.79 -15.01 4.91
C SER A 161 -3.82 -14.69 6.00
N LEU A 162 -4.18 -15.70 6.79
CA LEU A 162 -5.09 -15.57 7.93
C LEU A 162 -4.29 -15.42 9.23
N ALA A 163 -4.87 -14.74 10.23
CA ALA A 163 -4.29 -14.69 11.56
C ALA A 163 -4.53 -16.00 12.33
N CYS A 164 -3.61 -16.28 13.25
CA CYS A 164 -3.69 -17.38 14.20
C CYS A 164 -5.03 -17.34 14.98
N PRO A 165 -5.88 -18.39 14.94
CA PRO A 165 -7.19 -18.40 15.58
C PRO A 165 -7.17 -18.06 17.08
N GLN A 166 -6.12 -18.48 17.80
CA GLN A 166 -5.95 -18.18 19.22
C GLN A 166 -5.73 -16.68 19.46
N GLN A 167 -5.00 -15.99 18.56
CA GLN A 167 -4.83 -14.53 18.64
C GLN A 167 -6.12 -13.80 18.26
N VAL A 168 -6.88 -14.31 17.28
CA VAL A 168 -8.20 -13.77 16.93
C VAL A 168 -9.14 -13.84 18.14
N ALA A 169 -9.20 -14.98 18.83
CA ALA A 169 -10.01 -15.13 20.05
C ALA A 169 -9.57 -14.14 21.15
N ARG A 170 -8.25 -14.01 21.39
CA ARG A 170 -7.70 -13.06 22.37
C ARG A 170 -8.02 -11.61 22.02
N ALA A 171 -7.96 -11.23 20.73
CA ALA A 171 -8.35 -9.90 20.26
C ALA A 171 -9.83 -9.62 20.55
N LEU A 172 -10.71 -10.58 20.26
CA LEU A 172 -12.14 -10.45 20.49
C LEU A 172 -12.48 -10.35 21.99
N ASP A 173 -11.82 -11.15 22.84
CA ASP A 173 -11.99 -11.05 24.30
C ASP A 173 -11.54 -9.71 24.86
N LEU A 174 -10.43 -9.17 24.35
CA LEU A 174 -9.96 -7.86 24.73
C LEU A 174 -10.95 -6.77 24.31
N LEU A 175 -11.47 -6.81 23.09
CA LEU A 175 -12.46 -5.84 22.61
C LEU A 175 -13.81 -5.96 23.32
N ARG A 176 -14.21 -7.17 23.70
CA ARG A 176 -15.45 -7.44 24.46
C ARG A 176 -15.40 -6.83 25.86
N THR A 177 -14.24 -6.87 26.51
CA THR A 177 -14.05 -6.42 27.90
C THR A 177 -13.60 -4.96 28.02
N ALA A 178 -13.18 -4.34 26.92
CA ALA A 178 -12.81 -2.94 26.85
C ALA A 178 -14.00 -2.02 27.19
N LYS A 179 -13.76 -0.99 28.00
CA LYS A 179 -14.78 0.00 28.36
C LYS A 179 -14.86 1.14 27.36
N ARG A 180 -13.75 1.44 26.69
CA ARG A 180 -13.61 2.52 25.69
C ARG A 180 -12.89 1.98 24.45
N PRO A 181 -13.45 0.98 23.76
CA PRO A 181 -12.84 0.43 22.55
C PRO A 181 -12.87 1.44 21.41
N LEU A 182 -11.87 1.37 20.55
CA LEU A 182 -11.77 2.18 19.34
C LEU A 182 -11.19 1.34 18.19
N ILE A 183 -11.73 1.52 16.98
CA ILE A 183 -11.13 0.98 15.75
C ILE A 183 -10.41 2.11 15.02
N ILE A 184 -9.17 1.91 14.59
CA ILE A 184 -8.47 2.84 13.70
C ILE A 184 -8.30 2.18 12.33
N VAL A 185 -8.79 2.88 11.30
CA VAL A 185 -8.76 2.40 9.93
C VAL A 185 -7.63 3.09 9.16
N GLY A 186 -6.63 2.30 8.80
CA GLY A 186 -5.49 2.72 7.99
C GLY A 186 -5.74 2.63 6.50
N LYS A 187 -4.83 3.23 5.72
CA LYS A 187 -4.82 3.08 4.26
C LYS A 187 -4.56 1.64 3.79
N GLY A 188 -4.00 0.78 4.64
CA GLY A 188 -3.87 -0.64 4.33
C GLY A 188 -5.22 -1.32 4.09
N CYS A 189 -6.28 -0.89 4.78
CA CYS A 189 -7.64 -1.37 4.52
C CYS A 189 -8.17 -0.95 3.16
N ALA A 190 -7.90 0.30 2.75
CA ALA A 190 -8.29 0.80 1.43
C ALA A 190 -7.52 0.08 0.33
N TYR A 191 -6.22 -0.13 0.51
CA TYR A 191 -5.41 -0.91 -0.42
C TYR A 191 -5.89 -2.37 -0.54
N ALA A 192 -6.33 -2.98 0.55
CA ALA A 192 -6.85 -4.35 0.55
C ALA A 192 -8.29 -4.47 0.00
N CYS A 193 -8.94 -3.36 -0.40
CA CYS A 193 -10.36 -3.28 -0.74
C CYS A 193 -11.24 -3.95 0.33
N ALA A 194 -11.00 -3.58 1.58
CA ALA A 194 -11.66 -4.16 2.75
C ALA A 194 -12.93 -3.41 3.16
N GLU A 195 -13.55 -2.61 2.27
CA GLU A 195 -14.68 -1.73 2.59
C GLU A 195 -15.85 -2.51 3.22
N LYS A 196 -16.21 -3.65 2.61
CA LYS A 196 -17.30 -4.50 3.08
C LYS A 196 -16.96 -5.14 4.43
N SER A 197 -15.82 -5.83 4.52
CA SER A 197 -15.43 -6.57 5.72
C SER A 197 -15.20 -5.65 6.93
N VAL A 198 -14.58 -4.48 6.71
CA VAL A 198 -14.37 -3.48 7.77
C VAL A 198 -15.70 -2.87 8.21
N ARG A 199 -16.61 -2.55 7.28
CA ARG A 199 -17.95 -2.06 7.62
C ARG A 199 -18.72 -3.07 8.45
N GLU A 200 -18.80 -4.31 7.99
CA GLU A 200 -19.52 -5.37 8.69
C GLU A 200 -18.93 -5.62 10.09
N LEU A 201 -17.60 -5.58 10.24
CA LEU A 201 -16.96 -5.68 11.55
C LEU A 201 -17.33 -4.51 12.48
N ILE A 202 -17.26 -3.27 11.98
CA ILE A 202 -17.61 -2.06 12.75
C ILE A 202 -19.09 -2.08 13.17
N GLU A 203 -20.00 -2.41 12.26
CA GLU A 203 -21.44 -2.44 12.53
C GLU A 203 -21.84 -3.61 13.43
N LYS A 204 -21.17 -4.77 13.29
CA LYS A 204 -21.39 -5.95 14.15
C LYS A 204 -20.91 -5.70 15.58
N THR A 205 -19.71 -5.13 15.74
CA THR A 205 -19.13 -4.86 17.06
C THR A 205 -19.72 -3.63 17.75
N GLY A 206 -20.29 -2.68 16.99
CA GLY A 206 -20.80 -1.41 17.52
C GLY A 206 -19.71 -0.42 17.98
N ILE A 207 -18.43 -0.74 17.75
CA ILE A 207 -17.29 0.07 18.21
C ILE A 207 -17.16 1.34 17.34
N PRO A 208 -16.92 2.53 17.91
CA PRO A 208 -16.63 3.73 17.12
C PRO A 208 -15.29 3.60 16.38
N TYR A 209 -15.16 4.24 15.22
CA TYR A 209 -13.95 4.18 14.42
C TYR A 209 -13.38 5.55 14.04
N LEU A 210 -12.07 5.57 13.85
CA LEU A 210 -11.29 6.72 13.41
C LEU A 210 -10.56 6.38 12.10
N PRO A 211 -10.90 7.04 10.97
CA PRO A 211 -10.10 6.90 9.76
C PRO A 211 -8.81 7.73 9.85
N THR A 212 -7.70 7.16 9.36
CA THR A 212 -6.48 7.91 9.00
C THR A 212 -6.72 8.75 7.74
N PRO A 213 -5.88 9.74 7.37
CA PRO A 213 -6.15 10.62 6.22
C PRO A 213 -6.48 9.89 4.91
N MET A 214 -5.73 8.83 4.59
CA MET A 214 -5.98 7.97 3.42
C MET A 214 -6.87 6.76 3.71
N GLY A 215 -7.30 6.58 4.96
CA GLY A 215 -8.38 5.64 5.32
C GLY A 215 -9.77 6.27 5.25
N LYS A 216 -9.86 7.59 5.05
CA LYS A 216 -11.13 8.29 4.82
C LYS A 216 -11.78 7.80 3.53
N GLY A 217 -13.10 7.70 3.52
CA GLY A 217 -13.87 7.18 2.39
C GLY A 217 -13.96 5.66 2.31
N LEU A 218 -13.20 4.88 3.11
CA LEU A 218 -13.40 3.43 3.21
C LEU A 218 -14.84 3.10 3.66
N LEU A 219 -15.30 3.85 4.67
CA LEU A 219 -16.71 4.06 4.97
C LEU A 219 -17.03 5.54 4.73
N PRO A 220 -18.29 5.91 4.45
CA PRO A 220 -18.69 7.31 4.34
C PRO A 220 -18.22 8.11 5.56
N ASP A 221 -17.63 9.28 5.36
CA ASP A 221 -17.10 10.09 6.46
C ASP A 221 -18.19 10.59 7.44
N ASN A 222 -19.44 10.60 6.99
CA ASN A 222 -20.64 10.89 7.78
C ASN A 222 -21.27 9.63 8.42
N HIS A 223 -20.59 8.48 8.38
CA HIS A 223 -21.08 7.26 9.01
C HIS A 223 -21.31 7.49 10.52
N PRO A 224 -22.41 6.99 11.13
CA PRO A 224 -22.75 7.27 12.53
C PRO A 224 -21.67 6.87 13.55
N GLN A 225 -20.86 5.85 13.22
CA GLN A 225 -19.73 5.38 14.04
C GLN A 225 -18.39 6.08 13.75
N CYS A 226 -18.34 7.02 12.79
CA CYS A 226 -17.12 7.78 12.50
C CYS A 226 -16.93 8.88 13.55
N ILE A 227 -15.84 8.82 14.31
CA ILE A 227 -15.53 9.80 15.37
C ILE A 227 -14.38 10.75 15.00
N GLY A 228 -14.12 10.91 13.70
CA GLY A 228 -13.05 11.77 13.15
C GLY A 228 -12.88 13.13 13.85
N PRO A 229 -13.97 13.92 14.03
CA PRO A 229 -13.90 15.22 14.70
C PRO A 229 -13.50 15.15 16.19
N ALA A 230 -13.68 14.01 16.86
CA ALA A 230 -13.29 13.79 18.25
C ALA A 230 -11.96 13.04 18.41
N ARG A 231 -11.12 12.97 17.36
CA ARG A 231 -9.83 12.26 17.34
C ARG A 231 -9.02 12.39 18.63
N THR A 232 -8.75 13.62 19.09
CA THR A 232 -7.89 13.84 20.26
C THR A 232 -8.42 13.15 21.51
N LYS A 233 -9.72 13.29 21.79
CA LYS A 233 -10.38 12.62 22.94
C LYS A 233 -10.37 11.11 22.77
N ALA A 234 -10.69 10.62 21.57
CA ALA A 234 -10.71 9.20 21.27
C ALA A 234 -9.35 8.53 21.56
N LEU A 235 -8.26 9.13 21.10
CA LEU A 235 -6.90 8.60 21.32
C LEU A 235 -6.46 8.69 22.79
N GLN A 236 -6.80 9.77 23.49
CA GLN A 236 -6.40 10.00 24.87
C GLN A 236 -7.14 9.12 25.88
N GLU A 237 -8.35 8.67 25.56
CA GLU A 237 -9.21 7.96 26.51
C GLU A 237 -9.38 6.47 26.19
N ALA A 238 -9.25 6.05 24.93
CA ALA A 238 -9.42 4.65 24.56
C ALA A 238 -8.55 3.72 25.42
N ASP A 239 -9.11 2.60 25.87
CA ASP A 239 -8.41 1.58 26.68
C ASP A 239 -8.00 0.36 25.85
N ALA A 240 -8.69 0.10 24.73
CA ALA A 240 -8.28 -0.85 23.71
C ALA A 240 -8.45 -0.25 22.31
N ILE A 241 -7.44 -0.41 21.45
CA ILE A 241 -7.47 0.05 20.06
C ILE A 241 -7.19 -1.11 19.12
N LEU A 242 -8.11 -1.36 18.18
CA LEU A 242 -7.89 -2.24 17.04
C LEU A 242 -7.38 -1.41 15.85
N LEU A 243 -6.09 -1.55 15.54
CA LEU A 243 -5.42 -0.96 14.38
C LEU A 243 -5.59 -1.88 13.16
N LEU A 244 -6.30 -1.41 12.15
CA LEU A 244 -6.50 -2.14 10.89
C LEU A 244 -5.64 -1.52 9.79
N GLY A 245 -4.58 -2.20 9.36
CA GLY A 245 -3.72 -1.74 8.25
C GLY A 245 -3.13 -0.34 8.46
N ALA A 246 -2.83 0.00 9.72
CA ALA A 246 -2.35 1.31 10.17
C ALA A 246 -1.10 1.16 11.03
N ARG A 247 -0.11 2.03 10.80
CA ARG A 247 1.13 2.07 11.60
C ARG A 247 1.03 3.10 12.71
N THR A 248 1.54 2.76 13.88
CA THR A 248 1.78 3.68 15.01
C THR A 248 3.02 4.54 14.73
N ASN A 249 3.01 5.32 13.65
CA ASN A 249 4.10 6.23 13.30
C ASN A 249 3.80 7.66 13.80
N TRP A 250 4.56 8.65 13.32
CA TRP A 250 4.40 10.06 13.70
C TRP A 250 2.96 10.58 13.54
N MET A 251 2.18 10.09 12.56
CA MET A 251 0.78 10.49 12.36
C MET A 251 -0.14 10.00 13.48
N LEU A 252 0.20 8.88 14.10
CA LEU A 252 -0.46 8.36 15.29
C LEU A 252 0.40 8.58 16.54
N HIS A 253 1.29 9.59 16.52
CA HIS A 253 2.10 9.98 17.68
C HIS A 253 2.84 8.81 18.34
N PHE A 254 3.24 7.81 17.55
CA PHE A 254 3.89 6.59 18.02
C PHE A 254 3.06 5.79 19.05
N ALA A 255 1.75 6.03 19.12
CA ALA A 255 0.85 5.56 20.18
C ALA A 255 1.32 5.91 21.60
N LYS A 256 2.04 7.04 21.76
CA LYS A 256 2.63 7.46 23.05
C LYS A 256 1.86 8.61 23.72
N PRO A 257 1.93 8.72 25.06
CA PRO A 257 1.48 9.90 25.80
C PRO A 257 2.20 11.18 25.36
N PRO A 258 1.58 12.37 25.52
CA PRO A 258 0.26 12.62 26.12
C PRO A 258 -0.90 12.49 25.11
N ARG A 259 -0.61 12.04 23.88
CA ARG A 259 -1.62 11.93 22.81
C ARG A 259 -2.44 10.66 22.88
N PHE A 260 -1.87 9.60 23.45
CA PHE A 260 -2.53 8.33 23.73
C PHE A 260 -2.65 8.09 25.23
N ASN A 261 -3.68 7.35 25.62
CA ASN A 261 -3.78 6.77 26.96
C ASN A 261 -2.52 5.92 27.26
N PRO A 262 -1.76 6.19 28.34
CA PRO A 262 -0.55 5.45 28.68
C PRO A 262 -0.74 3.94 28.90
N SER A 263 -1.97 3.51 29.19
CA SER A 263 -2.32 2.11 29.45
C SER A 263 -3.16 1.49 28.35
N VAL A 264 -3.20 2.11 27.16
CA VAL A 264 -3.95 1.57 26.00
C VAL A 264 -3.38 0.22 25.58
N LYS A 265 -4.27 -0.73 25.30
CA LYS A 265 -3.91 -2.03 24.72
C LYS A 265 -4.11 -2.01 23.22
N LEU A 266 -3.06 -2.31 22.46
CA LEU A 266 -3.11 -2.31 21.00
C LEU A 266 -3.30 -3.73 20.45
N ILE A 267 -4.35 -3.89 19.65
CA ILE A 267 -4.54 -5.04 18.77
C ILE A 267 -4.18 -4.55 17.37
N GLN A 268 -3.22 -5.19 16.70
CA GLN A 268 -2.72 -4.73 15.42
C GLN A 268 -2.90 -5.78 14.34
N VAL A 269 -3.56 -5.40 13.25
CA VAL A 269 -3.69 -6.21 12.03
C VAL A 269 -2.76 -5.64 10.99
N GLU A 270 -1.74 -6.41 10.62
CA GLU A 270 -0.68 -5.96 9.72
C GLU A 270 -0.08 -7.15 8.96
N ILE A 271 0.30 -6.93 7.70
CA ILE A 271 0.88 -7.97 6.84
C ILE A 271 2.41 -8.02 6.95
N LYS A 272 3.01 -6.95 7.48
CA LYS A 272 4.45 -6.87 7.73
C LYS A 272 4.78 -7.18 9.19
N SER A 273 5.46 -8.30 9.44
CA SER A 273 5.86 -8.74 10.78
C SER A 273 6.65 -7.71 11.57
N GLU A 274 7.53 -6.94 10.92
CA GLU A 274 8.42 -6.01 11.60
C GLU A 274 7.72 -4.74 12.11
N GLU A 275 6.43 -4.57 11.82
CA GLU A 275 5.64 -3.43 12.32
C GLU A 275 4.99 -3.73 13.69
N PHE A 276 4.96 -4.98 14.14
CA PHE A 276 4.58 -5.32 15.51
C PHE A 276 5.67 -4.90 16.49
N ASP A 277 5.27 -4.45 17.69
CA ASP A 277 6.17 -4.01 18.76
C ASP A 277 7.14 -2.86 18.39
N ASN A 278 6.95 -2.24 17.24
CA ASN A 278 7.87 -1.24 16.69
C ASN A 278 7.93 0.03 17.55
N SER A 279 6.79 0.67 17.80
CA SER A 279 6.73 1.92 18.58
C SER A 279 6.43 1.71 20.07
N VAL A 280 5.49 0.80 20.34
CA VAL A 280 5.00 0.38 21.65
C VAL A 280 4.60 -1.10 21.56
N PRO A 281 4.55 -1.84 22.68
CA PRO A 281 4.16 -3.25 22.66
C PRO A 281 2.77 -3.47 22.04
N THR A 282 2.68 -4.46 21.15
CA THR A 282 1.43 -4.93 20.56
C THR A 282 0.85 -6.00 21.48
N GLU A 283 -0.25 -5.69 22.18
CA GLU A 283 -0.90 -6.64 23.09
C GLU A 283 -1.39 -7.90 22.36
N VAL A 284 -1.95 -7.75 21.15
CA VAL A 284 -2.36 -8.85 20.28
C VAL A 284 -1.95 -8.57 18.84
N ALA A 285 -1.03 -9.36 18.32
CA ALA A 285 -0.57 -9.29 16.93
C ALA A 285 -1.39 -10.23 16.03
N LEU A 286 -2.07 -9.65 15.04
CA LEU A 286 -2.85 -10.36 14.03
C LEU A 286 -2.13 -10.23 12.68
N HIS A 287 -1.17 -11.13 12.45
CA HIS A 287 -0.37 -11.15 11.23
C HIS A 287 -1.15 -11.74 10.05
N GLY A 288 -1.30 -10.96 8.98
CA GLY A 288 -1.91 -11.42 7.72
C GLY A 288 -2.64 -10.34 6.94
N ASP A 289 -3.48 -10.76 6.00
CA ASP A 289 -4.27 -9.87 5.17
C ASP A 289 -5.41 -9.22 5.99
N VAL A 290 -5.47 -7.89 5.95
CA VAL A 290 -6.42 -7.13 6.78
C VAL A 290 -7.88 -7.39 6.39
N ASN A 291 -8.18 -7.63 5.11
CA ASN A 291 -9.54 -7.91 4.65
C ASN A 291 -10.02 -9.27 5.19
N ALA A 292 -9.18 -10.30 5.04
CA ALA A 292 -9.47 -11.64 5.51
C ALA A 292 -9.56 -11.71 7.05
N ILE A 293 -8.67 -11.03 7.76
CA ILE A 293 -8.68 -10.97 9.23
C ILE A 293 -9.90 -10.21 9.75
N CYS A 294 -10.35 -9.15 9.06
CA CYS A 294 -11.62 -8.51 9.41
C CYS A 294 -12.79 -9.49 9.31
N GLY A 295 -12.78 -10.40 8.32
CA GLY A 295 -13.70 -11.52 8.24
C GLY A 295 -13.61 -12.46 9.44
N GLN A 296 -12.40 -12.89 9.83
CA GLN A 296 -12.20 -13.75 11.02
C GLN A 296 -12.72 -13.10 12.31
N LEU A 297 -12.42 -11.82 12.51
CA LEU A 297 -12.90 -11.05 13.66
C LEU A 297 -14.42 -10.90 13.63
N ARG A 298 -15.00 -10.57 12.47
CA ARG A 298 -16.45 -10.47 12.31
C ARG A 298 -17.10 -11.80 12.66
N ASP A 299 -16.63 -12.90 12.10
CA ASP A 299 -17.28 -14.21 12.25
C ASP A 299 -17.15 -14.74 13.68
N GLY A 300 -16.02 -14.52 14.34
CA GLY A 300 -15.82 -14.87 15.75
C GLY A 300 -16.51 -13.93 16.75
N CYS A 301 -16.97 -12.75 16.32
CA CYS A 301 -17.58 -11.77 17.21
C CYS A 301 -18.96 -12.22 17.70
N SER A 302 -19.10 -12.30 19.02
CA SER A 302 -20.33 -12.66 19.75
C SER A 302 -20.87 -11.53 20.64
N PHE A 303 -20.30 -10.32 20.54
CA PHE A 303 -20.68 -9.16 21.35
C PHE A 303 -21.04 -7.96 20.47
N LYS A 304 -21.73 -6.98 21.05
CA LYS A 304 -21.98 -5.69 20.44
C LYS A 304 -21.97 -4.61 21.51
N HIS A 305 -21.14 -3.59 21.32
CA HIS A 305 -21.14 -2.40 22.15
C HIS A 305 -22.34 -1.53 21.82
N GLU A 306 -22.99 -0.99 22.85
CA GLU A 306 -24.19 -0.17 22.66
C GLU A 306 -23.85 1.20 22.09
N ALA A 307 -24.65 1.63 21.11
CA ALA A 307 -24.51 2.93 20.46
C ALA A 307 -24.76 4.11 21.41
N ASN A 308 -25.45 3.87 22.53
CA ASN A 308 -25.81 4.86 23.56
C ASN A 308 -24.97 4.69 24.84
N SER A 309 -23.85 3.96 24.77
CA SER A 309 -22.91 3.85 25.89
C SER A 309 -22.33 5.21 26.26
N ASP A 310 -21.96 5.37 27.54
CA ASP A 310 -21.30 6.59 28.05
C ASP A 310 -20.07 6.96 27.22
N TRP A 311 -19.30 5.96 26.77
CA TRP A 311 -18.15 6.16 25.91
C TRP A 311 -18.52 6.87 24.61
N PHE A 312 -19.47 6.31 23.88
CA PHE A 312 -19.84 6.83 22.56
C PHE A 312 -20.55 8.19 22.67
N ASN A 313 -21.43 8.36 23.68
CA ASN A 313 -22.06 9.65 23.96
C ASN A 313 -21.02 10.73 24.26
N SER A 314 -19.97 10.42 25.03
CA SER A 314 -18.89 11.36 25.33
C SER A 314 -18.11 11.79 24.08
N LEU A 315 -17.93 10.88 23.10
CA LEU A 315 -17.28 11.19 21.83
C LEU A 315 -18.19 12.06 20.95
N ARG A 316 -19.48 11.76 20.85
CA ARG A 316 -20.45 12.56 20.10
C ARG A 316 -20.56 13.98 20.65
N ALA A 317 -20.66 14.13 21.97
CA ALA A 317 -20.65 15.44 22.62
C ALA A 317 -19.38 16.24 22.26
N LYS A 318 -18.22 15.57 22.17
CA LYS A 318 -16.98 16.22 21.74
C LYS A 318 -16.98 16.58 20.25
N MET A 319 -17.58 15.76 19.39
CA MET A 319 -17.75 16.08 17.96
C MET A 319 -18.62 17.33 17.78
N GLU A 320 -19.76 17.41 18.50
CA GLU A 320 -20.65 18.57 18.47
C GLU A 320 -19.97 19.84 18.98
N MET A 321 -19.21 19.74 20.07
CA MET A 321 -18.42 20.88 20.59
C MET A 321 -17.41 21.36 19.55
N ASN A 322 -16.68 20.44 18.90
CA ASN A 322 -15.68 20.80 17.92
C ASN A 322 -16.30 21.37 16.63
N ALA A 323 -17.48 20.90 16.22
CA ALA A 323 -18.20 21.45 15.08
C ALA A 323 -18.55 22.94 15.27
N LYS A 324 -18.92 23.34 16.49
CA LYS A 324 -19.21 24.74 16.86
C LYS A 324 -17.98 25.66 16.85
N LEU A 325 -16.76 25.11 16.90
CA LEU A 325 -15.52 25.90 16.88
C LEU A 325 -15.00 26.18 15.46
N VAL A 326 -15.55 25.47 14.47
CA VAL A 326 -15.11 25.55 13.05
C VAL A 326 -16.12 26.36 12.21
N GLN A 327 -17.30 26.65 12.76
CA GLN A 327 -18.27 27.60 12.21
C GLN A 327 -17.93 29.03 12.63
#